data_AF-A0A8T1AGN8-F1
#
_entry.id   AF-A0A8T1AGN8-F1
#
_cell.length_a   1.000
_cell.length_b   1.000
_cell.length_c   1.000
_cell.angle_alpha   90.00
_cell.angle_beta   90.00
_cell.angle_gamma   90.00
#
_symmetry.space_group_name_H-M   'P 1'
#
loop_
_entity.id
_entity.type
_entity.pdbx_description
1 polymer ?
#
loop_
_entity_poly.entity_id
_entity_poly.type
_entity_poly.pdbx_seq_one_letter_code
_entity_poly.pdbx_strand_id
1 'polypeptide(L)'
;MYGLIGSVLRLFMYYHAINLSQWCWILVEGFMLVGCSYVITLSKPLDELKDMRPTSSLIGPTTLSSILGQEAINIIYLCFSIHMLSSQVWYCPFSPDNVDVAKWWLLSDNHMATVLFFSVIFQQHTTAWTFSFGSIYQQPIWLNYLLLVFFAAVAALDLYLVLGEPSYVHHRSEILN
;
A
#
# COMPACT_ATOMS: atom_id res chain seq x y z
N MET A 1 -8.34 -5.21 4.91
CA MET A 1 -7.63 -3.92 4.71
C MET A 1 -6.89 -3.85 3.40
N TYR A 2 -5.82 -4.62 3.20
CA TYR A 2 -5.07 -4.57 1.94
C TYR A 2 -5.94 -4.76 0.68
N GLY A 3 -6.92 -5.67 0.70
CA GLY A 3 -7.86 -5.84 -0.41
C GLY A 3 -8.81 -4.65 -0.64
N LEU A 4 -9.18 -3.89 0.40
CA LEU A 4 -10.02 -2.70 0.27
C LEU A 4 -9.22 -1.57 -0.39
N ILE A 5 -8.01 -1.32 0.14
CA ILE A 5 -7.04 -0.36 -0.42
C ILE A 5 -6.78 -0.68 -1.91
N GLY A 6 -6.52 -1.95 -2.24
CA GLY A 6 -6.29 -2.37 -3.63
C GLY A 6 -7.53 -2.25 -4.53
N SER A 7 -8.73 -2.36 -3.98
CA SER A 7 -9.98 -2.17 -4.73
C SER A 7 -10.25 -0.70 -5.02
N VAL A 8 -10.06 0.17 -4.04
CA VAL A 8 -10.17 1.63 -4.21
C VAL A 8 -9.12 2.14 -5.19
N LEU A 9 -7.87 1.69 -5.06
CA LEU A 9 -6.82 2.01 -6.04
C LEU A 9 -7.30 1.68 -7.47
N ARG A 10 -7.79 0.45 -7.70
CA ARG A 10 -8.28 0.02 -9.01
C ARG A 10 -9.44 0.90 -9.50
N LEU A 11 -10.35 1.32 -8.62
CA LEU A 11 -11.43 2.24 -8.97
C LEU A 11 -10.90 3.57 -9.53
N PHE A 12 -9.92 4.19 -8.86
CA PHE A 12 -9.30 5.43 -9.32
C PHE A 12 -8.49 5.23 -10.60
N MET A 13 -7.79 4.10 -10.74
CA MET A 13 -7.06 3.74 -11.96
C MET A 13 -8.01 3.63 -13.16
N TYR A 14 -9.14 2.93 -13.00
CA TYR A 14 -10.16 2.81 -14.05
C TYR A 14 -10.78 4.15 -14.41
N TYR A 15 -11.04 5.01 -13.41
CA TYR A 15 -11.57 6.35 -13.65
C TYR A 15 -10.61 7.21 -14.49
N HIS A 16 -9.30 7.08 -14.27
CA HIS A 16 -8.27 7.80 -15.01
C HIS A 16 -7.71 7.06 -16.23
N ALA A 17 -8.23 5.87 -16.55
CA ALA A 17 -7.78 5.01 -17.65
C ALA A 17 -6.25 4.74 -17.65
N ILE A 18 -5.68 4.53 -16.47
CA ILE A 18 -4.24 4.24 -16.27
C ILE A 18 -4.04 2.89 -15.59
N ASN A 19 -2.84 2.32 -15.72
CA ASN A 19 -2.44 1.08 -15.04
C ASN A 19 -1.13 1.29 -14.26
N LEU A 20 -0.79 0.38 -13.34
CA LEU A 20 0.52 0.34 -12.70
C LEU A 20 1.42 -0.66 -13.44
N SER A 21 2.73 -0.42 -13.38
CA SER A 21 3.75 -1.30 -13.97
C SER A 21 3.74 -2.65 -13.25
N GLN A 22 4.16 -3.70 -13.94
CA GLN A 22 4.30 -5.03 -13.38
C GLN A 22 5.18 -5.05 -12.12
N TRP A 23 6.27 -4.28 -12.10
CA TRP A 23 7.16 -4.19 -10.94
C TRP A 23 6.48 -3.55 -9.73
N CYS A 24 5.70 -2.50 -9.96
CA CYS A 24 4.91 -1.86 -8.92
C CYS A 24 3.90 -2.83 -8.29
N TRP A 25 3.22 -3.64 -9.12
CA TRP A 25 2.30 -4.68 -8.63
C TRP A 25 3.02 -5.77 -7.83
N ILE A 26 4.18 -6.23 -8.29
CA ILE A 26 4.99 -7.21 -7.57
C ILE A 26 5.42 -6.66 -6.20
N LEU A 27 5.81 -5.39 -6.11
CA LEU A 27 6.18 -4.78 -4.83
C LEU A 27 4.98 -4.66 -3.88
N VAL A 28 3.82 -4.22 -4.38
CA VAL A 28 2.62 -3.97 -3.57
C VAL A 28 1.92 -5.27 -3.14
N GLU A 29 1.55 -6.12 -4.09
CA GLU A 29 0.78 -7.35 -3.80
C GLU A 29 1.67 -8.58 -3.59
N GLY A 30 2.85 -8.62 -4.18
CA GLY A 30 3.79 -9.72 -3.98
C GLY A 30 4.59 -9.55 -2.70
N PHE A 31 5.41 -8.51 -2.63
CA PHE A 31 6.39 -8.35 -1.56
C PHE A 31 5.78 -7.80 -0.26
N MET A 32 5.06 -6.68 -0.34
CA MET A 32 4.44 -6.03 0.83
C MET A 32 3.34 -6.90 1.43
N LEU A 33 2.32 -7.26 0.65
CA LEU A 33 1.17 -8.02 1.15
C LEU A 33 1.59 -9.40 1.70
N VAL A 34 2.31 -10.20 0.90
CA VAL A 34 2.71 -11.56 1.32
C VAL A 34 3.75 -11.50 2.43
N GLY A 35 4.76 -10.63 2.29
CA GLY A 35 5.82 -10.48 3.29
C GLY A 35 5.28 -10.03 4.65
N CYS A 36 4.47 -8.98 4.70
CA CYS A 36 3.83 -8.54 5.94
C CYS A 36 2.93 -9.63 6.53
N SER A 37 2.13 -10.33 5.69
CA SER A 37 1.26 -11.39 6.19
C SER A 37 2.04 -12.51 6.87
N TYR A 38 3.16 -12.94 6.28
CA TYR A 38 4.03 -13.96 6.85
C TYR A 38 4.63 -13.51 8.17
N VAL A 39 5.22 -12.31 8.21
CA VAL A 39 5.95 -11.86 9.39
C VAL A 39 5.03 -11.55 10.57
N ILE A 40 3.79 -11.10 10.31
CA ILE A 40 2.76 -10.91 11.34
C ILE A 40 2.40 -12.24 12.02
N THR A 41 2.35 -13.36 11.27
CA THR A 41 2.02 -14.68 11.86
C THR A 41 3.06 -15.20 12.87
N LEU A 42 4.27 -14.66 12.85
CA LEU A 42 5.35 -15.03 13.78
C LEU A 42 5.25 -14.32 15.14
N SER A 43 4.24 -13.45 15.32
CA SER A 43 4.04 -12.72 16.57
C SER A 43 3.61 -13.65 17.70
N LYS A 44 4.33 -13.60 18.82
CA LYS A 44 4.09 -14.48 19.97
C LYS A 44 2.87 -14.03 20.80
N PRO A 45 2.15 -14.98 21.44
CA PRO A 45 1.09 -14.66 22.38
C PRO A 45 1.66 -14.01 23.64
N LEU A 46 0.83 -13.25 24.35
CA LEU A 46 1.19 -12.66 25.63
C LEU A 46 1.45 -13.75 26.70
N ASP A 47 2.44 -13.54 27.57
CA ASP A 47 2.82 -14.52 28.61
C ASP A 47 1.76 -14.64 29.73
N GLU A 48 0.82 -13.69 29.80
CA GLU A 48 -0.27 -13.66 30.77
C GLU A 48 -1.62 -13.93 30.11
N LEU A 49 -2.46 -14.75 30.74
CA LEU A 49 -3.88 -14.84 30.38
C LEU A 49 -4.61 -13.59 30.85
N LYS A 50 -5.37 -12.96 29.94
CA LYS A 50 -6.29 -11.86 30.27
C LYS A 50 -7.70 -12.40 30.50
N ASP A 51 -8.46 -11.72 31.37
CA ASP A 51 -9.83 -12.09 31.74
C ASP A 51 -10.85 -11.98 30.59
N MET A 52 -10.52 -11.23 29.54
CA MET A 52 -11.41 -11.04 28.40
C MET A 52 -11.26 -12.21 27.40
N ARG A 53 -12.37 -12.77 26.96
CA ARG A 53 -12.36 -13.80 25.90
C ARG A 53 -12.22 -13.13 24.52
N PRO A 54 -11.51 -13.76 23.56
CA PRO A 54 -11.45 -13.26 22.19
C PRO A 54 -12.85 -13.10 21.61
N THR A 55 -13.07 -12.00 20.89
CA THR A 55 -14.35 -11.75 20.22
C THR A 55 -14.63 -12.90 19.25
N SER A 56 -15.76 -13.58 19.40
CA SER A 56 -16.13 -14.73 18.56
C SER A 56 -16.50 -14.33 17.11
N SER A 57 -16.74 -13.05 16.86
CA SER A 57 -16.95 -12.50 15.52
C SER A 57 -15.69 -11.82 15.00
N LEU A 58 -15.27 -12.22 13.80
CA LEU A 58 -14.18 -11.58 13.06
C LEU A 58 -14.52 -10.11 12.73
N ILE A 59 -15.80 -9.81 12.55
CA ILE A 59 -16.32 -8.47 12.21
C ILE A 59 -17.25 -8.05 13.35
N GLY A 60 -16.66 -7.61 14.45
CA GLY A 60 -17.38 -6.89 15.49
C GLY A 60 -17.70 -5.45 15.02
N PRO A 61 -18.68 -4.78 15.63
CA PRO A 61 -18.99 -3.39 15.31
C PRO A 61 -17.80 -2.44 15.51
N THR A 62 -16.92 -2.74 16.48
CA THR A 62 -15.70 -1.99 16.76
C THR A 62 -14.59 -2.23 15.73
N THR A 63 -14.40 -3.47 15.26
CA THR A 63 -13.43 -3.74 14.19
C THR A 63 -13.94 -3.20 12.87
N LEU A 64 -15.24 -3.27 12.59
CA LEU A 64 -15.83 -2.69 11.38
C LEU A 64 -15.69 -1.17 11.35
N SER A 65 -15.97 -0.47 12.46
CA SER A 65 -15.80 0.99 12.51
C SER A 65 -14.35 1.41 12.35
N SER A 66 -13.40 0.69 12.95
CA SER A 66 -11.96 0.90 12.74
C SER A 66 -11.56 0.68 11.28
N ILE A 67 -12.10 -0.36 10.65
CA ILE A 67 -11.84 -0.69 9.25
C ILE A 67 -12.35 0.42 8.31
N LEU A 68 -13.60 0.84 8.48
CA LEU A 68 -14.20 1.88 7.66
C LEU A 68 -13.55 3.25 7.90
N GLY A 69 -13.16 3.56 9.14
CA GLY A 69 -12.44 4.78 9.48
C GLY A 69 -11.08 4.86 8.79
N GLN A 70 -10.29 3.77 8.84
CA GLN A 70 -9.00 3.73 8.15
C GLN A 70 -9.18 3.82 6.63
N GLU A 71 -10.19 3.16 6.08
CA GLU A 71 -10.49 3.20 4.65
C GLU A 71 -10.88 4.61 4.19
N ALA A 72 -11.70 5.33 4.97
CA ALA A 72 -12.04 6.71 4.69
C ALA A 72 -10.82 7.62 4.65
N ILE A 73 -9.87 7.44 5.59
CA ILE A 73 -8.60 8.19 5.60
C ILE A 73 -7.78 7.90 4.33
N ASN A 74 -7.69 6.65 3.91
CA ASN A 74 -7.00 6.27 2.68
C ASN A 74 -7.64 6.89 1.44
N ILE A 75 -8.97 6.90 1.35
CA ILE A 75 -9.70 7.53 0.23
C ILE A 75 -9.42 9.05 0.21
N ILE A 76 -9.52 9.72 1.36
CA ILE A 76 -9.25 11.17 1.46
C ILE A 76 -7.82 11.49 1.03
N TYR A 77 -6.85 10.71 1.50
CA TYR A 77 -5.44 10.87 1.11
C TYR A 77 -5.27 10.72 -0.39
N LEU A 78 -5.88 9.69 -0.99
CA LEU A 78 -5.76 9.43 -2.43
C LEU A 78 -6.38 10.58 -3.26
N CYS A 79 -7.57 11.06 -2.88
CA CYS A 79 -8.18 12.23 -3.49
C CYS A 79 -7.29 13.47 -3.40
N PHE A 80 -6.65 13.69 -2.25
CA PHE A 80 -5.74 14.81 -2.05
C PHE A 80 -4.46 14.68 -2.87
N SER A 81 -3.86 13.49 -2.95
CA SER A 81 -2.69 13.20 -3.79
C SER A 81 -2.98 13.49 -5.26
N ILE A 82 -4.13 13.04 -5.77
CA ILE A 82 -4.58 13.30 -7.14
C ILE A 82 -4.81 14.80 -7.36
N HIS A 83 -5.48 15.46 -6.42
CA HIS A 83 -5.74 16.89 -6.51
C HIS A 83 -4.44 17.71 -6.56
N MET A 84 -3.47 17.38 -5.70
CA MET A 84 -2.15 18.03 -5.66
C MET A 84 -1.33 17.82 -6.93
N LEU A 85 -1.46 16.67 -7.59
CA LEU A 85 -0.82 16.43 -8.88
C LEU A 85 -1.53 17.22 -10.00
N SER A 86 -2.87 17.17 -10.02
CA SER A 86 -3.68 17.85 -11.04
C SER A 86 -3.58 19.37 -11.02
N SER A 87 -3.19 19.97 -9.88
CA SER A 87 -2.98 21.41 -9.74
C SER A 87 -1.60 21.89 -10.21
N GLN A 88 -0.69 20.98 -10.56
CA GLN A 88 0.63 21.34 -11.06
C GLN A 88 0.55 21.86 -12.50
N VAL A 89 1.24 22.97 -12.77
CA VAL A 89 1.22 23.66 -14.08
C VAL A 89 1.80 22.79 -15.21
N TRP A 90 2.72 21.89 -14.88
CA TRP A 90 3.37 20.99 -15.84
C TRP A 90 2.58 19.69 -16.07
N TYR A 91 1.56 19.40 -15.25
CA TYR A 91 0.85 18.14 -15.32
C TYR A 91 -0.09 18.12 -16.54
N CYS A 92 0.13 17.13 -17.41
CA CYS A 92 -0.74 16.85 -18.54
C CYS A 92 -1.53 15.56 -18.26
N PRO A 93 -2.87 15.58 -18.27
CA PRO A 93 -3.66 14.38 -18.07
C PRO A 93 -3.40 13.38 -19.21
N PHE A 94 -3.30 12.10 -18.85
CA PHE A 94 -3.14 11.03 -19.82
C PHE A 94 -4.43 10.85 -20.65
N SER A 95 -4.33 10.95 -21.97
CA SER A 95 -5.42 10.67 -22.90
C SER A 95 -5.28 9.27 -23.50
N PRO A 96 -6.26 8.36 -23.29
CA PRO A 96 -6.18 6.98 -23.77
C PRO A 96 -6.50 6.80 -25.26
N ASP A 97 -6.81 7.88 -26.00
CA ASP A 97 -7.41 7.84 -27.35
C ASP A 97 -6.58 7.08 -28.40
N ASN A 98 -5.27 6.92 -28.19
CA ASN A 98 -4.35 6.26 -29.13
C ASN A 98 -3.68 4.99 -28.58
N VAL A 99 -4.08 4.51 -27.40
CA VAL A 99 -3.42 3.36 -26.77
C VAL A 99 -4.28 2.12 -26.85
N ASP A 100 -3.75 1.09 -27.51
CA ASP A 100 -4.38 -0.23 -27.55
C ASP A 100 -4.41 -0.83 -26.14
N VAL A 101 -5.61 -1.08 -25.62
CA VAL A 101 -5.82 -1.68 -24.29
C VAL A 101 -5.16 -3.05 -24.14
N ALA A 102 -4.91 -3.76 -25.25
CA ALA A 102 -4.16 -5.02 -25.22
C ALA A 102 -2.69 -4.81 -24.78
N LYS A 103 -2.15 -3.61 -25.02
CA LYS A 103 -0.81 -3.18 -24.60
C LYS A 103 -0.87 -2.40 -23.28
N TRP A 104 -1.48 -3.01 -22.27
CA TRP A 104 -1.77 -2.42 -20.97
C TRP A 104 -0.54 -1.82 -20.25
N TRP A 105 0.68 -2.29 -20.55
CA TRP A 105 1.91 -1.72 -19.98
C TRP A 105 2.16 -0.28 -20.43
N LEU A 106 1.67 0.13 -21.61
CA LEU A 106 1.74 1.52 -22.08
C LEU A 106 0.87 2.46 -21.25
N LEU A 107 -0.16 1.95 -20.56
CA LEU A 107 -0.99 2.72 -19.64
C LEU A 107 -0.28 3.01 -18.30
N SER A 108 0.92 2.45 -18.09
CA SER A 108 1.70 2.66 -16.87
C SER A 108 2.69 3.81 -16.94
N ASP A 109 3.07 4.27 -18.13
CA ASP A 109 4.10 5.29 -18.27
C ASP A 109 3.49 6.70 -18.14
N ASN A 110 3.09 7.05 -16.92
CA ASN A 110 2.55 8.37 -16.62
C ASN A 110 2.78 8.78 -15.16
N HIS A 111 2.84 10.10 -14.94
CA HIS A 111 3.05 10.68 -13.61
C HIS A 111 1.96 10.32 -12.61
N MET A 112 0.73 10.11 -13.10
CA MET A 112 -0.42 9.74 -12.28
C MET A 112 -0.25 8.33 -11.68
N ALA A 113 0.24 7.36 -12.45
CA ALA A 113 0.54 6.01 -12.01
C ALA A 113 1.63 6.01 -10.95
N THR A 114 2.68 6.82 -11.11
CA THR A 114 3.74 7.00 -10.11
C THR A 114 3.19 7.56 -8.80
N VAL A 115 2.34 8.59 -8.85
CA VAL A 115 1.70 9.15 -7.65
C VAL A 115 0.80 8.13 -6.97
N LEU A 116 -0.03 7.40 -7.73
CA LEU A 116 -0.89 6.36 -7.18
C LEU A 116 -0.09 5.20 -6.55
N PHE A 117 1.02 4.81 -7.17
CA PHE A 117 1.92 3.78 -6.62
C PHE A 117 2.51 4.18 -5.28
N PHE A 118 3.08 5.38 -5.16
CA PHE A 118 3.62 5.83 -3.89
C PHE A 118 2.53 6.06 -2.85
N SER A 119 1.37 6.61 -3.24
CA SER A 119 0.24 6.74 -2.31
C SER A 119 -0.19 5.38 -1.76
N VAL A 120 -0.32 4.35 -2.59
CA VAL A 120 -0.79 3.03 -2.11
C VAL A 120 0.26 2.33 -1.24
N ILE A 121 1.56 2.42 -1.57
CA ILE A 121 2.61 1.73 -0.82
C ILE A 121 2.74 2.30 0.60
N PHE A 122 2.69 3.63 0.75
CA PHE A 122 2.66 4.29 2.06
C PHE A 122 1.38 3.99 2.85
N GLN A 123 0.23 3.91 2.18
CA GLN A 123 -1.03 3.52 2.83
C GLN A 123 -0.98 2.10 3.37
N GLN A 124 -0.42 1.16 2.60
CA GLN A 124 -0.23 -0.22 3.04
C GLN A 124 0.73 -0.31 4.22
N HIS A 125 1.83 0.44 4.18
CA HIS A 125 2.81 0.50 5.25
C HIS A 125 2.21 1.06 6.55
N THR A 126 1.50 2.18 6.45
CA THR A 126 0.84 2.80 7.61
C THR A 126 -0.24 1.88 8.19
N THR A 127 -1.02 1.23 7.33
CA THR A 127 -2.05 0.27 7.74
C THR A 127 -1.41 -0.95 8.43
N ALA A 128 -0.31 -1.48 7.90
CA ALA A 128 0.43 -2.57 8.53
C ALA A 128 0.86 -2.17 9.95
N TRP A 129 1.38 -0.95 10.11
CA TRP A 129 1.83 -0.43 11.40
C TRP A 129 0.67 -0.26 12.39
N THR A 130 -0.43 0.39 11.98
CA THR A 130 -1.57 0.66 12.87
C THR A 130 -2.28 -0.60 13.33
N PHE A 131 -2.42 -1.61 12.45
CA PHE A 131 -3.06 -2.87 12.81
C PHE A 131 -2.13 -3.85 13.54
N SER A 132 -0.84 -3.58 13.57
CA SER A 132 0.14 -4.40 14.30
C SER A 132 0.46 -3.84 15.69
N PHE A 133 -0.04 -2.65 16.05
CA PHE A 133 0.02 -2.20 17.44
C PHE A 133 -0.78 -3.15 18.33
N GLY A 134 -0.06 -3.74 19.30
CA GLY A 134 -0.43 -4.96 20.01
C GLY A 134 -1.90 -5.05 20.41
N SER A 135 -2.55 -6.11 19.96
CA SER A 135 -3.84 -6.56 20.48
C SER A 135 -3.69 -7.04 21.92
N ILE A 136 -4.80 -7.01 22.70
CA ILE A 136 -4.86 -7.48 24.10
C ILE A 136 -4.26 -8.89 24.29
N TYR A 137 -4.23 -9.69 23.23
CA TYR A 137 -3.82 -11.10 23.23
C TYR A 137 -2.39 -11.37 22.71
N GLN A 138 -1.72 -10.37 22.13
CA GLN A 138 -0.43 -10.54 21.46
C GLN A 138 0.66 -9.70 22.12
N GLN A 139 1.90 -10.18 22.04
CA GLN A 139 3.04 -9.39 22.48
C GLN A 139 3.18 -8.10 21.64
N PRO A 140 3.68 -7.00 22.25
CA PRO A 140 3.90 -5.76 21.52
C PRO A 140 4.85 -5.98 20.35
N ILE A 141 4.60 -5.24 19.27
CA ILE A 141 5.30 -5.36 17.98
C ILE A 141 6.83 -5.29 18.10
N TRP A 142 7.32 -4.57 19.11
CA TRP A 142 8.74 -4.34 19.37
C TRP A 142 9.52 -5.60 19.76
N LEU A 143 8.84 -6.63 20.25
CA LEU A 143 9.46 -7.92 20.59
C LEU A 143 9.65 -8.81 19.36
N ASN A 144 8.98 -8.51 18.24
CA ASN A 144 9.16 -9.20 16.97
C ASN A 144 10.20 -8.47 16.12
N TYR A 145 11.48 -8.73 16.38
CA TYR A 145 12.59 -8.12 15.64
C TYR A 145 12.53 -8.40 14.14
N LEU A 146 12.00 -9.57 13.72
CA LEU A 146 11.86 -9.90 12.30
C LEU A 146 10.85 -8.95 11.64
N LEU A 147 9.75 -8.64 12.31
CA LEU A 147 8.76 -7.65 11.85
C LEU A 147 9.37 -6.26 11.74
N LEU A 148 10.09 -5.81 12.77
CA LEU A 148 10.74 -4.51 12.75
C LEU A 148 11.77 -4.39 11.63
N VAL A 149 12.63 -5.42 11.45
CA VAL A 149 13.65 -5.42 10.39
C VAL A 149 13.01 -5.45 9.00
N PHE A 150 11.99 -6.29 8.80
CA PHE A 150 11.27 -6.35 7.54
C PHE A 150 10.63 -4.99 7.22
N PHE A 151 9.90 -4.41 8.17
CA PHE A 151 9.24 -3.13 8.00
C PHE A 151 10.25 -2.00 7.73
N ALA A 152 11.33 -1.93 8.50
CA ALA A 152 12.39 -0.94 8.29
C ALA A 152 13.08 -1.09 6.93
N ALA A 153 13.32 -2.33 6.48
CA ALA A 153 13.91 -2.59 5.17
C ALA A 153 12.99 -2.14 4.04
N VAL A 154 11.67 -2.40 4.14
CA VAL A 154 10.73 -1.95 3.11
C VAL A 154 10.55 -0.43 3.16
N ALA A 155 10.46 0.18 4.35
CA ALA A 155 10.39 1.63 4.49
C ALA A 155 11.62 2.33 3.87
N ALA A 156 12.81 1.76 4.08
CA ALA A 156 14.05 2.26 3.50
C ALA A 156 14.06 2.11 1.98
N LEU A 157 13.54 1.00 1.45
CA LEU A 157 13.37 0.81 0.01
C LEU A 157 12.39 1.84 -0.58
N ASP A 158 11.24 2.05 0.05
CA ASP A 158 10.23 3.00 -0.42
C ASP A 158 10.77 4.44 -0.40
N LEU A 159 11.47 4.83 0.67
CA LEU A 159 12.14 6.12 0.76
C LEU A 159 13.26 6.27 -0.28
N TYR A 160 14.01 5.20 -0.53
CA TYR A 160 15.03 5.20 -1.58
C TYR A 160 14.40 5.36 -2.98
N LEU A 161 13.25 4.75 -3.24
CA LEU A 161 12.54 4.92 -4.52
C LEU A 161 11.90 6.30 -4.68
N VAL A 162 11.51 6.96 -3.59
CA VAL A 162 10.94 8.32 -3.63
C VAL A 162 12.01 9.40 -3.74
N LEU A 163 13.08 9.29 -2.95
CA LEU A 163 14.13 10.31 -2.82
C LEU A 163 15.35 10.04 -3.69
N GLY A 164 15.47 8.82 -4.22
CA GLY A 164 16.59 8.42 -5.06
C GLY A 164 16.65 9.25 -6.33
N GLU A 165 17.86 9.71 -6.66
CA GLU A 165 18.14 10.25 -7.99
C GLU A 165 17.80 9.19 -9.05
N PRO A 166 17.39 9.59 -10.29
CA PRO A 166 17.13 8.66 -11.38
C PRO A 166 18.40 7.88 -11.71
N SER A 167 18.55 6.75 -11.04
CA SER A 167 19.70 5.85 -11.08
C SER A 167 19.31 4.56 -11.79
N TYR A 168 20.27 3.65 -11.98
CA TYR A 168 20.11 2.40 -12.73
C TYR A 168 18.89 1.55 -12.32
N VAL A 169 18.43 1.66 -11.07
CA VAL A 169 17.25 0.94 -10.54
C VAL A 169 15.95 1.45 -11.16
N HIS A 170 15.78 2.78 -11.28
CA HIS A 170 14.61 3.38 -11.94
C HIS A 170 14.53 3.00 -13.41
N HIS A 171 15.67 3.06 -14.10
CA HIS A 171 15.74 2.68 -15.52
C HIS A 171 15.43 1.19 -15.72
N ARG A 172 15.90 0.30 -14.82
CA ARG A 172 15.63 -1.13 -14.92
C ARG A 172 14.18 -1.51 -14.61
N SER A 173 13.52 -0.79 -13.70
CA SER A 173 12.08 -0.97 -13.46
C SER A 173 11.22 -0.53 -14.64
N GLU A 174 11.68 0.43 -15.43
CA GLU A 174 11.02 0.87 -16.67
C GLU A 174 11.30 -0.08 -17.86
N ILE A 175 12.53 -0.59 -18.01
CA ILE A 175 12.93 -1.46 -19.14
C ILE A 175 12.28 -2.86 -19.11
N LEU A 176 11.85 -3.33 -17.94
CA LEU A 176 11.26 -4.67 -17.78
C LEU A 176 9.72 -4.66 -17.93
N ASN A 177 9.14 -3.60 -18.50
CA ASN A 177 7.76 -3.56 -19.01
C ASN A 177 7.66 -4.14 -20.42
#